data_AF-A0A847USX7-F1
#
_entry.id   AF-A0A847USX7-F1
#
_cell.length_a   1.000
_cell.length_b   1.000
_cell.length_c   1.000
_cell.angle_alpha   90.00
_cell.angle_beta   90.00
_cell.angle_gamma   90.00
#
_symmetry.space_group_name_H-M   'P 1'
#
loop_
_entity.id
_entity.type
_entity.pdbx_description
1 polymer ?
#
loop_
_entity_poly.entity_id
_entity_poly.type
_entity_poly.pdbx_seq_one_letter_code
_entity_poly.pdbx_strand_id
1 'polypeptide(L)'
;VQDYFPLFLILGIAFSGIFMRYFTKVDIISVKQLTMGLVTFSWVIPEGIGVIFYIHLFLVSVLLIYFPLSKLMHMGGVFLSPTRNMNCASRKFRHVNPWKFENVHYHTYEEYEDEFREKMEEKDIPVDKPSAEGAE
;
A
#
# COMPACT_ATOMS: atom_id res chain seq x y z
N VAL A 1 -14.81 7.64 -3.27
CA VAL A 1 -15.02 8.77 -2.33
C VAL A 1 -14.07 8.72 -1.13
N GLN A 2 -13.77 7.56 -0.54
CA GLN A 2 -12.87 7.45 0.64
C GLN A 2 -11.43 7.94 0.43
N ASP A 3 -10.94 8.07 -0.81
CA ASP A 3 -9.53 8.39 -1.10
C ASP A 3 -9.21 9.89 -1.16
N TYR A 4 -10.23 10.74 -1.33
CA TYR A 4 -10.00 12.19 -1.47
C TYR A 4 -9.61 12.85 -0.15
N PHE A 5 -10.20 12.40 0.96
CA PHE A 5 -9.92 12.97 2.28
C PHE A 5 -8.44 12.85 2.68
N PRO A 6 -7.83 11.64 2.71
CA PRO A 6 -6.40 11.52 3.05
C PRO A 6 -5.50 12.25 2.05
N LEU A 7 -5.88 12.32 0.77
CA LEU A 7 -5.13 13.05 -0.24
C LEU A 7 -5.08 14.55 0.07
N PHE A 8 -6.24 15.19 0.31
CA PHE A 8 -6.31 16.60 0.67
C PHE A 8 -5.68 16.88 2.04
N LEU A 9 -5.78 15.95 2.98
CA LEU A 9 -5.15 16.06 4.29
C LEU A 9 -3.62 16.11 4.17
N ILE A 10 -3.01 15.16 3.44
CA ILE A 10 -1.56 15.14 3.21
C ILE A 10 -1.12 16.40 2.46
N LEU A 11 -1.89 16.83 1.47
CA LEU A 11 -1.62 18.05 0.71
C LEU A 11 -1.67 19.31 1.60
N GLY A 12 -2.66 19.40 2.51
CA GLY A 12 -2.73 20.48 3.50
C GLY A 12 -1.57 20.48 4.49
N ILE A 13 -1.12 19.31 4.94
CA ILE A 13 0.07 19.15 5.79
C ILE A 13 1.33 19.62 5.05
N ALA A 14 1.50 19.21 3.79
CA ALA A 14 2.63 19.63 2.96
C ALA A 14 2.64 21.15 2.75
N PHE A 15 1.52 21.74 2.36
CA PHE A 15 1.44 23.18 2.14
C PHE A 15 1.65 23.99 3.41
N SER A 16 1.04 23.61 4.53
CA SER A 16 1.25 24.29 5.81
C SER A 16 2.71 24.16 6.28
N GLY A 17 3.35 23.00 6.11
CA GLY A 17 4.77 22.81 6.42
C GLY A 17 5.71 23.67 5.57
N ILE A 18 5.48 23.72 4.24
CA ILE A 18 6.21 24.59 3.31
C ILE A 18 6.00 26.06 3.71
N PHE A 19 4.76 26.45 4.03
CA PHE A 19 4.45 27.81 4.42
C PHE A 19 5.19 28.23 5.69
N MET A 20 5.23 27.35 6.70
CA MET A 20 5.98 27.58 7.93
C MET A 20 7.48 27.70 7.72
N ARG A 21 8.03 26.93 6.76
CA ARG A 21 9.45 26.94 6.46
C ARG A 21 9.90 28.20 5.74
N TYR A 22 9.14 28.66 4.74
CA TYR A 22 9.60 29.71 3.83
C TYR A 22 9.02 31.09 4.12
N PHE A 23 7.78 31.17 4.61
CA PHE A 23 7.07 32.44 4.77
C PHE A 23 7.03 32.90 6.23
N THR A 24 6.40 32.13 7.13
CA THR A 24 6.22 32.58 8.51
C THR A 24 7.45 32.38 9.39
N LYS A 25 8.34 31.44 9.03
CA LYS A 25 9.59 31.11 9.76
C LYS A 25 9.35 30.95 11.27
N VAL A 26 8.72 29.85 11.65
CA VAL A 26 8.39 29.55 13.06
C VAL A 26 9.67 29.31 13.88
N ASP A 27 9.67 29.72 15.16
CA ASP A 27 10.78 29.42 16.07
C ASP A 27 10.90 27.92 16.35
N ILE A 28 11.98 27.33 15.83
CA ILE A 28 12.28 25.90 15.91
C ILE A 28 12.62 25.49 17.35
N ILE A 29 13.19 26.39 18.16
CA ILE A 29 13.58 26.08 19.55
C ILE A 29 12.32 25.84 20.38
N SER A 30 11.36 26.76 20.29
CA SER A 30 10.05 26.64 20.95
C SER A 30 9.27 25.42 20.47
N VAL A 31 9.21 25.17 19.15
CA VAL A 31 8.56 23.97 18.61
C VAL A 31 9.22 22.69 19.14
N LYS A 32 10.56 22.64 19.18
CA LYS A 32 11.29 21.49 19.72
C LYS A 32 10.97 21.26 21.19
N GLN A 33 10.95 22.31 22.00
CA GLN A 33 10.63 22.20 23.43
C GLN A 33 9.21 21.64 23.63
N LEU A 34 8.23 22.12 22.86
CA LEU A 34 6.86 21.60 22.91
C LEU A 34 6.79 20.14 22.47
N THR A 35 7.44 19.76 21.37
CA THR A 35 7.46 18.36 20.90
C THR A 35 8.16 17.41 21.89
N MET A 36 9.25 17.83 22.54
CA MET A 36 9.87 17.03 23.60
C MET A 36 9.01 16.94 24.85
N GLY A 37 8.27 18.00 25.20
CA GLY A 37 7.30 17.96 26.30
C GLY A 37 6.19 16.93 26.05
N LEU A 38 5.69 16.84 24.82
CA LEU A 38 4.70 15.82 24.42
C LEU A 38 5.24 14.40 24.54
N VAL A 39 6.50 14.16 24.12
CA VAL A 39 7.13 12.82 24.18
C VAL A 39 7.49 12.40 25.61
N THR A 40 7.94 13.35 26.43
CA THR A 40 8.34 13.09 27.82
C THR A 40 7.19 13.19 28.81
N PHE A 41 5.96 13.45 28.34
CA PHE A 41 4.78 13.74 29.16
C PHE A 41 5.00 14.86 30.18
N SER A 42 5.86 15.83 29.84
CA SER A 42 6.15 17.04 30.60
C SER A 42 5.57 18.25 29.88
N TRP A 43 4.41 18.71 30.35
CA TRP A 43 3.61 19.72 29.67
C TRP A 43 4.20 21.12 29.88
N VAL A 44 4.92 21.64 28.90
CA VAL A 44 5.40 23.03 28.84
C VAL A 44 4.93 23.63 27.53
N ILE A 45 4.28 24.79 27.60
CA ILE A 45 3.82 25.55 26.43
C ILE A 45 4.75 26.75 26.27
N PRO A 46 5.69 26.73 25.33
CA PRO A 46 6.57 27.86 25.06
C PRO A 46 5.79 29.03 24.47
N GLU A 47 6.13 30.23 24.86
CA GLU A 47 5.57 31.45 24.26
C GLU A 47 6.17 31.70 22.87
N GLY A 48 5.42 32.39 21.99
CA GLY A 48 5.91 32.79 20.67
C GLY A 48 5.67 31.78 19.54
N ILE A 49 4.96 30.68 19.78
CA ILE A 49 4.56 29.74 18.72
C ILE A 49 3.40 30.35 17.92
N GLY A 50 3.62 30.60 16.63
CA GLY A 50 2.60 31.16 15.74
C GLY A 50 1.42 30.21 15.49
N VAL A 51 0.22 30.77 15.25
CA VAL A 51 -1.04 30.03 15.03
C VAL A 51 -0.93 28.97 13.91
N ILE A 52 -0.17 29.26 12.86
CA ILE A 52 0.05 28.33 11.74
C ILE A 52 0.65 26.99 12.17
N PHE A 53 1.49 26.98 13.22
CA PHE A 53 2.05 25.75 13.75
C PHE A 53 0.98 24.87 14.37
N TYR A 54 0.04 25.45 15.13
CA TYR A 54 -1.05 24.70 15.73
C TYR A 54 -2.02 24.16 14.67
N ILE A 55 -2.24 24.89 13.57
CA ILE A 55 -2.99 24.39 12.40
C ILE A 55 -2.27 23.17 11.80
N HIS A 56 -0.96 23.26 11.58
CA HIS A 56 -0.19 22.13 11.06
C HIS A 56 -0.21 20.92 12.00
N LEU A 57 0.01 21.14 13.29
CA LEU A 57 -0.02 20.10 14.31
C LEU A 57 -1.40 19.42 14.35
N PHE A 58 -2.48 20.19 14.29
CA PHE A 58 -3.84 19.66 14.21
C PHE A 58 -4.04 18.75 12.99
N LEU A 59 -3.62 19.18 11.80
CA LEU A 59 -3.72 18.35 10.58
C LEU A 59 -2.93 17.04 10.72
N VAL A 60 -1.73 17.10 11.29
CA VAL A 60 -0.90 15.91 11.55
C VAL A 60 -1.57 14.99 12.57
N SER A 61 -2.14 15.52 13.65
CA SER A 61 -2.88 14.71 14.64
C SER A 61 -4.11 14.03 14.02
N VAL A 62 -4.85 14.73 13.17
CA VAL A 62 -5.98 14.15 12.42
C VAL A 62 -5.48 13.03 11.50
N LEU A 63 -4.34 13.21 10.83
CA LEU A 63 -3.73 12.17 10.00
C LEU A 63 -3.38 10.94 10.84
N LEU A 64 -2.77 11.11 12.02
CA LEU A 64 -2.41 9.98 12.90
C LEU A 64 -3.63 9.19 13.38
N ILE A 65 -4.73 9.87 13.73
CA ILE A 65 -5.99 9.21 14.13
C ILE A 65 -6.61 8.47 12.94
N TYR A 66 -6.58 9.08 11.75
CA TYR A 66 -7.14 8.51 10.53
C TYR A 66 -6.30 7.35 9.99
N PHE A 67 -4.98 7.38 10.19
CA PHE A 67 -4.01 6.44 9.65
C PHE A 67 -4.42 4.97 9.85
N PRO A 68 -4.65 4.45 11.09
CA PRO A 68 -4.95 3.04 11.33
C PRO A 68 -6.25 2.53 10.70
N LEU A 69 -7.19 3.44 10.39
CA LEU A 69 -8.50 3.09 9.86
C LEU A 69 -8.61 3.33 8.35
N SER A 70 -7.50 3.64 7.68
CA SER A 70 -7.48 4.09 6.29
C SER A 70 -6.64 3.19 5.39
N LYS A 71 -6.74 3.44 4.07
CA LYS A 71 -5.88 2.79 3.07
C LYS A 71 -4.39 3.11 3.24
N LEU A 72 -4.04 4.14 4.01
CA LEU A 72 -2.65 4.47 4.30
C LEU A 72 -1.94 3.38 5.12
N MET A 73 -2.69 2.52 5.82
CA MET A 73 -2.13 1.36 6.53
C MET A 73 -1.35 0.40 5.65
N HIS A 74 -1.49 0.46 4.33
CA HIS A 74 -0.65 -0.30 3.40
C HIS A 74 0.86 -0.07 3.65
N MET A 75 1.25 1.07 4.25
CA MET A 75 2.64 1.38 4.60
C MET A 75 3.26 0.27 5.46
N GLY A 76 2.50 -0.32 6.39
CA GLY A 76 2.97 -1.44 7.21
C GLY A 76 3.29 -2.68 6.37
N GLY A 77 2.57 -2.90 5.27
CA GLY A 77 2.78 -4.01 4.33
C GLY A 77 4.13 -3.95 3.62
N VAL A 78 4.75 -2.78 3.47
CA VAL A 78 6.10 -2.63 2.89
C VAL A 78 7.16 -3.30 3.78
N PHE A 79 7.00 -3.22 5.10
CA PHE A 79 7.93 -3.81 6.05
C PHE A 79 7.65 -5.30 6.28
N LEU A 80 6.38 -5.70 6.23
CA LEU A 80 5.93 -7.08 6.44
C LEU A 80 5.81 -7.87 5.13
N SER A 81 6.46 -7.43 4.06
CA SER A 81 6.35 -8.10 2.76
C SER A 81 6.94 -9.53 2.84
N PRO A 82 6.37 -10.51 2.11
CA PRO A 82 6.88 -11.87 2.09
C PRO A 82 8.36 -11.96 1.70
N THR A 83 8.81 -11.09 0.80
CA THR A 83 10.21 -11.00 0.38
C THR A 83 11.18 -10.58 1.48
N ARG A 84 10.69 -9.93 2.55
CA ARG A 84 11.51 -9.46 3.68
C ARG A 84 11.39 -10.34 4.90
N ASN A 85 10.24 -10.99 5.10
CA ASN A 85 9.93 -11.71 6.34
C ASN A 85 9.81 -13.24 6.15
N MET A 86 9.70 -13.76 4.93
CA MET A 86 9.64 -15.20 4.68
C MET A 86 10.96 -15.72 4.14
N ASN A 87 11.33 -16.92 4.57
CA ASN A 87 12.45 -17.64 3.98
C ASN A 87 12.13 -17.96 2.51
N CYS A 88 13.00 -17.55 1.57
CA CYS A 88 12.86 -17.78 0.13
C CYS A 88 13.10 -19.26 -0.24
N ALA A 89 12.46 -20.18 0.47
CA ALA A 89 12.62 -21.62 0.31
C ALA A 89 11.49 -22.25 -0.52
N SER A 90 10.77 -21.46 -1.32
CA SER A 90 9.67 -21.93 -2.18
C SER A 90 10.09 -23.05 -3.15
N ARG A 91 11.38 -23.10 -3.52
CA ARG A 91 11.96 -24.19 -4.34
C ARG A 91 12.34 -25.45 -3.56
N LYS A 92 12.43 -25.38 -2.23
CA LYS A 92 12.77 -26.50 -1.34
C LYS A 92 11.54 -27.07 -0.62
N PHE A 93 10.59 -26.21 -0.28
CA PHE A 93 9.36 -26.58 0.40
C PHE A 93 8.17 -26.07 -0.41
N ARG A 94 7.35 -26.99 -0.90
CA ARG A 94 6.07 -26.65 -1.54
C ARG A 94 5.04 -26.34 -0.46
N HIS A 95 4.53 -25.11 -0.43
CA HIS A 95 3.36 -24.80 0.39
C HIS A 95 2.14 -25.50 -0.21
N VAL A 96 1.55 -26.42 0.54
CA VAL A 96 0.29 -27.08 0.17
C VAL A 96 -0.83 -26.36 0.92
N ASN A 97 -1.74 -25.74 0.18
CA ASN A 97 -2.87 -25.05 0.78
C ASN A 97 -3.73 -26.07 1.58
N PRO A 98 -4.03 -25.83 2.87
CA PRO A 98 -4.87 -26.71 3.67
C PRO A 98 -6.33 -26.73 3.20
N TRP A 99 -6.77 -25.75 2.41
CA TRP A 99 -8.02 -25.82 1.66
C TRP A 99 -7.88 -26.84 0.53
N LYS A 100 -8.25 -28.09 0.80
CA LYS A 100 -8.49 -29.07 -0.25
C LYS A 100 -9.81 -28.71 -0.93
N PHE A 101 -9.71 -28.18 -2.14
CA PHE A 101 -10.87 -27.99 -2.99
C PHE A 101 -11.28 -29.34 -3.55
N GLU A 102 -12.13 -30.05 -2.82
CA GLU A 102 -12.62 -31.38 -3.20
C GLU A 102 -13.54 -31.32 -4.44
N ASN A 103 -14.15 -30.15 -4.68
CA ASN A 103 -15.14 -29.93 -5.75
C ASN A 103 -14.77 -28.76 -6.69
N VAL A 104 -13.51 -28.36 -6.80
CA VAL A 104 -13.12 -27.35 -7.80
C VAL A 104 -12.73 -28.07 -9.09
N HIS A 105 -13.46 -27.75 -10.15
CA HIS A 105 -13.12 -28.19 -11.50
C HIS A 105 -11.82 -27.51 -11.92
N TYR A 106 -10.78 -28.30 -12.15
CA TYR A 106 -9.53 -27.81 -12.74
C TYR A 106 -9.65 -28.04 -14.24
N HIS A 107 -9.47 -26.99 -15.05
CA HIS A 107 -9.32 -27.18 -16.49
C HIS A 107 -8.05 -27.97 -16.74
N THR A 108 -8.20 -29.20 -17.24
CA THR A 108 -7.09 -29.97 -17.76
C THR A 108 -6.59 -29.34 -19.06
N TYR A 109 -5.35 -29.65 -19.43
CA TYR A 109 -4.81 -29.17 -20.70
C TYR A 109 -5.66 -29.67 -21.87
N GLU A 110 -6.12 -30.93 -21.82
CA GLU A 110 -6.96 -31.52 -22.87
C GLU A 110 -8.30 -30.77 -23.01
N GLU A 111 -8.96 -30.42 -21.91
CA GLU A 111 -10.20 -29.63 -21.94
C GLU A 111 -9.96 -28.21 -22.47
N TYR A 112 -8.85 -27.57 -22.07
CA TYR A 112 -8.47 -26.25 -22.58
C TYR A 112 -8.14 -26.30 -24.07
N GLU A 113 -7.40 -27.32 -24.50
CA GLU A 113 -7.07 -27.54 -25.90
C GLU A 113 -8.33 -27.76 -26.72
N ASP A 114 -9.25 -28.63 -26.28
CA ASP A 114 -10.50 -28.88 -26.99
C ASP A 114 -11.40 -27.62 -27.11
N GLU A 115 -11.36 -26.72 -26.13
CA GLU A 115 -12.13 -25.45 -26.15
C GLU A 115 -11.47 -24.34 -27.00
N PHE A 116 -10.15 -24.30 -27.07
CA PHE A 116 -9.39 -23.17 -27.61
C PHE A 116 -8.49 -23.51 -28.79
N ARG A 117 -8.49 -24.76 -29.27
CA ARG A 117 -7.61 -25.28 -30.33
C ARG A 117 -7.50 -24.37 -31.55
N GLU A 118 -8.63 -24.00 -32.14
CA GLU A 118 -8.68 -23.18 -33.34
C GLU A 118 -7.96 -21.83 -33.14
N LYS A 119 -8.13 -21.21 -31.96
CA LYS A 119 -7.48 -19.95 -31.60
C LYS A 119 -6.00 -20.11 -31.27
N MET A 120 -5.59 -21.31 -30.87
CA MET A 120 -4.19 -21.64 -30.62
C MET A 120 -3.45 -21.86 -31.94
N GLU A 121 -4.05 -22.60 -32.86
CA GLU A 121 -3.52 -22.82 -34.21
C GLU A 121 -3.44 -21.52 -35.02
N GLU A 122 -4.48 -20.66 -34.96
CA GLU A 122 -4.45 -19.33 -35.59
C GLU A 122 -3.27 -18.45 -35.10
N LYS A 123 -2.75 -18.73 -33.91
CA LYS A 123 -1.65 -17.99 -33.28
C LYS A 123 -0.32 -18.75 -33.29
N ASP A 124 -0.21 -19.79 -34.10
CA ASP A 124 0.99 -20.66 -34.20
C ASP A 124 1.41 -21.26 -32.85
N ILE A 125 0.45 -21.49 -31.95
CA ILE A 125 0.70 -22.14 -30.66
C ILE A 125 0.64 -23.66 -30.87
N PRO A 126 1.67 -24.42 -30.46
CA PRO A 126 1.69 -25.87 -30.62
C PRO A 126 0.50 -26.53 -29.90
N VAL A 127 -0.18 -27.43 -30.60
CA VAL A 127 -1.28 -28.28 -30.11
C VAL A 127 -0.86 -29.75 -30.21
N ASP A 128 -1.31 -30.57 -29.26
CA ASP A 128 -1.05 -32.01 -29.24
C ASP A 128 -2.00 -32.75 -30.20
N LYS A 129 -3.22 -32.25 -30.37
CA LYS A 129 -4.23 -32.76 -31.29
C LYS A 129 -4.45 -31.73 -32.40
N PRO A 130 -3.94 -31.92 -33.63
CA PRO A 130 -4.24 -31.00 -34.72
C PRO A 130 -5.75 -31.00 -35.00
N SER A 131 -6.30 -29.83 -35.31
CA SER A 131 -7.66 -29.71 -35.83
C SER A 131 -7.75 -30.36 -37.21
N ALA A 132 -8.96 -30.73 -37.64
CA ALA A 132 -9.17 -31.27 -38.97
C ALA A 132 -8.82 -30.28 -40.09
N GLU A 133 -8.74 -28.98 -39.79
CA GLU A 133 -8.36 -27.92 -40.74
C GLU A 133 -6.84 -27.73 -40.85
N GLY A 134 -6.06 -28.12 -39.83
CA GLY A 134 -4.58 -28.03 -39.84
C GLY A 134 -3.86 -29.28 -40.36
N ALA A 135 -4.59 -30.25 -40.92
CA ALA A 135 -4.04 -31.54 -41.39
C ALA A 135 -3.79 -31.62 -42.91
N GLU A 136 -3.90 -30.50 -43.64
CA GLU A 136 -3.47 -30.36 -45.04
C GLU A 136 -2.07 -29.73 -45.19
#